data_AF-A0AAU6U2K3-F1
#
_entry.id   AF-A0AAU6U2K3-F1
#
_cell.length_a   1.000
_cell.length_b   1.000
_cell.length_c   1.000
_cell.angle_alpha   90.00
_cell.angle_beta   90.00
_cell.angle_gamma   90.00
#
_symmetry.space_group_name_H-M   'P 1'
#
loop_
_entity.id
_entity.type
_entity.pdbx_description
1 polymer ?
#
loop_
_entity_poly.entity_id
_entity_poly.type
_entity_poly.pdbx_seq_one_letter_code
_entity_poly.pdbx_strand_id
1 'polypeptide(L)'
;MSLLTGVLVTRVTHGYGVSRKSGAPVPYDFAQVEYLAVANNVNKPECNITSWGYEVRQLALRNDSPTIKELADCPKLVAVDLILEADPQNPTRNVVVGFQPTKKPV
;
A
#
# COMPACT_ATOMS: atom_id res chain seq x y z
N MET A 1 2.59 14.62 7.61
CA MET A 1 3.26 13.67 6.70
C MET A 1 4.13 12.74 7.51
N SER A 2 4.00 11.43 7.29
CA SER A 2 4.89 10.39 7.82
C SER A 2 5.52 9.61 6.65
N LEU A 3 6.62 8.89 6.92
CA LEU A 3 7.33 8.12 5.90
C LEU A 3 7.33 6.64 6.28
N LEU A 4 6.98 5.77 5.33
CA LEU A 4 7.26 4.36 5.42
C LEU A 4 8.54 4.08 4.64
N THR A 5 9.65 3.89 5.36
CA THR A 5 10.99 3.93 4.77
C THR A 5 11.49 2.57 4.30
N GLY A 6 12.26 2.56 3.21
CA GLY A 6 13.04 1.41 2.75
C GLY A 6 12.18 0.21 2.32
N VAL A 7 11.01 0.46 1.74
CA VAL A 7 10.10 -0.59 1.29
C VAL A 7 10.30 -0.91 -0.19
N LEU A 8 10.02 -2.15 -0.56
CA LEU A 8 10.04 -2.61 -1.94
C LEU A 8 8.61 -2.65 -2.47
N VAL A 9 8.26 -1.70 -3.34
CA VAL A 9 6.95 -1.66 -4.00
C VAL A 9 6.88 -2.79 -5.03
N THR A 10 5.83 -3.59 -4.98
CA THR A 10 5.59 -4.71 -5.90
C THR A 10 4.59 -4.33 -6.99
N ARG A 11 3.54 -3.60 -6.64
CA ARG A 11 2.44 -3.27 -7.55
C ARG A 11 1.75 -1.98 -7.13
N VAL A 12 1.27 -1.24 -8.11
CA VAL A 12 0.32 -0.14 -7.94
C VAL A 12 -0.93 -0.50 -8.74
N THR A 13 -2.11 -0.29 -8.18
CA THR A 13 -3.38 -0.64 -8.81
C THR A 13 -4.33 0.53 -8.68
N HIS A 14 -4.88 0.98 -9.81
CA HIS A 14 -6.05 1.84 -9.88
C HIS A 14 -7.18 1.02 -10.51
N GLY A 15 -8.24 0.79 -9.75
CA GLY A 15 -9.38 -0.01 -10.17
C GLY A 15 -10.66 0.81 -10.04
N TYR A 16 -11.36 0.96 -11.15
CA TYR A 16 -12.65 1.65 -11.19
C TYR A 16 -13.65 0.86 -12.03
N GLY A 17 -14.93 0.98 -11.69
CA GLY A 17 -16.00 0.29 -12.42
C GLY A 17 -17.24 0.10 -11.58
N VAL A 18 -18.03 -0.91 -11.93
CA VAL A 18 -19.29 -1.22 -11.24
C VAL A 18 -19.31 -2.70 -10.87
N SER A 19 -19.31 -2.99 -9.56
CA SER A 19 -19.46 -4.33 -9.03
C SER A 19 -20.91 -4.79 -9.17
N ARG A 20 -21.13 -5.98 -9.70
CA ARG A 20 -22.46 -6.62 -9.81
C ARG A 20 -22.61 -7.84 -8.89
N LYS A 21 -21.63 -8.09 -8.02
CA LYS A 21 -21.58 -9.29 -7.16
C LYS A 21 -22.75 -9.37 -6.17
N SER A 22 -23.30 -8.23 -5.75
CA SER A 22 -24.36 -8.10 -4.75
C SER A 22 -25.77 -7.97 -5.34
N GLY A 23 -25.97 -8.22 -6.64
CA GLY A 23 -27.27 -8.05 -7.32
C GLY A 23 -27.65 -6.60 -7.63
N ALA A 24 -27.31 -5.65 -6.76
CA ALA A 24 -27.34 -4.21 -7.04
C ALA A 24 -25.98 -3.73 -7.59
N PRO A 25 -25.95 -2.95 -8.69
CA PRO A 25 -24.72 -2.34 -9.20
C PRO A 25 -24.12 -1.34 -8.20
N VAL A 26 -22.91 -1.61 -7.73
CA VAL A 26 -22.17 -0.73 -6.80
C VAL A 26 -20.96 -0.15 -7.52
N PRO A 27 -20.92 1.16 -7.83
CA PRO A 27 -19.74 1.78 -8.39
C PRO A 27 -18.59 1.74 -7.38
N TYR A 28 -17.37 1.50 -7.88
CA TYR A 28 -16.15 1.56 -7.09
C TYR A 28 -15.09 2.33 -7.86
N ASP A 29 -14.26 3.03 -7.11
CA ASP A 29 -13.05 3.67 -7.60
C ASP A 29 -12.05 3.65 -6.45
N PHE A 30 -10.95 2.91 -6.60
CA PHE A 30 -9.93 2.77 -5.58
C PHE A 30 -8.54 2.78 -6.19
N ALA A 31 -7.58 3.27 -5.41
CA ALA A 31 -6.17 3.18 -5.72
C ALA A 31 -5.44 2.55 -4.53
N GLN A 32 -4.46 1.69 -4.81
CA GLN A 32 -3.65 1.04 -3.77
C GLN A 32 -2.23 0.76 -4.25
N VAL A 33 -1.32 0.68 -3.29
CA VAL A 33 0.07 0.25 -3.47
C VAL A 33 0.32 -1.01 -2.64
N GLU A 34 1.06 -1.93 -3.24
CA GLU A 34 1.51 -3.16 -2.61
C GLU A 34 3.01 -3.12 -2.41
N TYR A 35 3.48 -3.57 -1.26
CA TYR A 35 4.89 -3.59 -0.92
C TYR A 35 5.23 -4.84 -0.09
N LEU A 36 6.52 -5.19 -0.08
CA LEU A 36 7.03 -6.27 0.76
C LEU A 36 7.26 -5.77 2.18
N ALA A 37 6.65 -6.43 3.15
CA ALA A 37 6.92 -6.29 4.57
C ALA A 37 7.48 -7.60 5.12
N VAL A 38 8.23 -7.54 6.22
CA VAL A 38 8.66 -8.77 6.91
C VAL A 38 7.43 -9.58 7.30
N ALA A 39 7.46 -10.88 7.01
CA ALA A 39 6.34 -11.77 7.29
C ALA A 39 6.00 -11.75 8.79
N ASN A 40 4.71 -11.70 9.12
CA ASN A 40 4.28 -11.73 10.52
C ASN A 40 4.47 -13.11 11.15
N ASN A 41 4.82 -13.08 12.43
CA ASN A 41 4.80 -14.24 13.30
C ASN A 41 3.58 -14.19 14.21
N VAL A 42 3.00 -15.35 14.52
CA VAL A 42 1.98 -15.48 15.55
C VAL A 42 2.63 -16.12 16.76
N ASN A 43 2.56 -15.46 17.91
CA ASN A 43 3.13 -15.95 19.16
C ASN A 43 2.05 -15.85 20.25
N LYS A 44 1.30 -16.94 20.42
CA LYS A 44 0.21 -17.06 21.40
C LYS A 44 0.43 -18.32 22.24
N PRO A 45 -0.07 -18.37 23.49
CA PRO A 45 0.12 -19.53 24.36
C PRO A 45 -0.29 -20.87 23.73
N GLU A 46 -1.34 -20.86 22.89
CA GLU A 46 -1.89 -22.05 22.23
C GLU A 46 -1.45 -22.19 20.76
N CYS A 47 -0.74 -21.20 20.19
CA CYS A 47 -0.40 -21.20 18.77
C CYS A 47 0.85 -20.37 18.48
N ASN A 48 1.89 -21.03 17.99
CA ASN A 48 3.12 -20.40 17.53
C ASN A 48 3.33 -20.68 16.04
N ILE A 49 3.40 -19.63 15.24
CA ILE A 49 3.68 -19.66 13.81
C ILE A 49 4.90 -18.76 13.57
N THR A 50 5.95 -19.36 13.00
CA THR A 50 7.14 -18.63 12.54
C THR A 50 7.15 -18.62 11.02
N SER A 51 7.18 -17.42 10.47
CA SER A 51 7.28 -17.15 9.04
C SER A 51 8.65 -16.54 8.75
N TRP A 52 9.27 -16.96 7.65
CA TRP A 52 10.55 -16.41 7.18
C TRP A 52 10.36 -15.72 5.83
N GLY A 53 11.07 -14.61 5.63
CA GLY A 53 10.99 -13.81 4.40
C GLY A 53 9.96 -12.68 4.49
N TYR A 54 9.22 -12.47 3.40
CA TYR A 54 8.37 -11.30 3.22
C TYR A 54 6.92 -11.69 2.89
N GLU A 55 5.98 -10.85 3.32
CA GLU A 55 4.58 -10.88 2.93
C GLU A 55 4.23 -9.63 2.14
N VAL A 56 3.25 -9.75 1.23
CA VAL A 56 2.72 -8.59 0.52
C VAL A 56 1.74 -7.87 1.43
N ARG A 57 2.02 -6.59 1.71
CA ARG A 57 1.09 -5.68 2.36
C ARG A 57 0.53 -4.68 1.37
N GLN A 58 -0.68 -4.22 1.64
CA GLN A 58 -1.39 -3.25 0.82
C GLN A 58 -1.63 -1.98 1.63
N LEU A 59 -1.46 -0.83 1.00
CA LEU A 59 -1.86 0.47 1.53
C LEU A 59 -2.74 1.18 0.50
N ALA A 60 -3.75 1.89 1.01
CA ALA A 60 -4.55 2.76 0.16
C ALA A 60 -3.66 3.87 -0.42
N LEU A 61 -3.86 4.17 -1.70
CA LEU A 61 -3.24 5.28 -2.40
C LEU A 61 -4.28 6.39 -2.52
N ARG A 62 -3.86 7.65 -2.41
CA ARG A 62 -4.77 8.77 -2.67
C ARG A 62 -5.29 8.66 -4.09
N ASN A 63 -6.62 8.59 -4.21
CA ASN A 63 -7.29 8.32 -5.46
C ASN A 63 -7.50 9.61 -6.26
N ASP A 64 -6.41 10.29 -6.60
CA ASP A 64 -6.39 11.44 -7.49
C ASP A 64 -5.41 11.21 -8.64
N SER A 65 -5.71 11.80 -9.80
CA SER A 65 -4.95 11.56 -11.03
C SER A 65 -3.46 11.91 -10.91
N PRO A 66 -3.05 13.04 -10.31
CA PRO A 66 -1.64 13.34 -10.05
C PRO A 66 -0.93 12.24 -9.25
N THR A 67 -1.47 11.85 -8.10
CA THR A 67 -0.85 10.88 -7.21
C THR A 67 -0.74 9.50 -7.87
N ILE A 68 -1.79 9.06 -8.58
CA ILE A 68 -1.80 7.77 -9.27
C ILE A 68 -0.73 7.74 -10.35
N LYS A 69 -0.59 8.82 -11.13
CA LYS A 69 0.41 8.91 -12.20
C LYS A 69 1.82 8.88 -11.62
N GLU A 70 2.08 9.63 -10.54
CA GLU A 70 3.36 9.60 -9.84
C GLU A 70 3.68 8.17 -9.37
N LEU A 71 2.77 7.50 -8.66
CA LEU A 71 3.03 6.15 -8.14
C LEU A 71 3.10 5.07 -9.22
N ALA A 72 2.44 5.26 -10.36
CA ALA A 72 2.61 4.36 -11.50
C ALA A 72 4.09 4.28 -11.92
N ASP A 73 4.77 5.44 -11.93
CA ASP A 73 6.19 5.60 -12.28
C ASP A 73 7.16 5.21 -11.13
N CYS A 74 6.65 4.89 -9.95
CA CYS A 74 7.48 4.40 -8.83
C CYS A 74 8.28 3.16 -9.26
N PRO A 75 9.61 3.11 -9.03
CA PRO A 75 10.38 1.93 -9.38
C PRO A 75 9.90 0.73 -8.55
N LYS A 76 9.75 -0.41 -9.23
CA LYS A 76 9.27 -1.66 -8.61
C LYS A 76 10.47 -2.50 -8.17
N LEU A 77 10.37 -3.12 -7.00
CA LEU A 77 11.44 -3.91 -6.37
C LEU A 77 12.75 -3.14 -6.17
N VAL A 78 12.65 -1.81 -6.04
CA VAL A 78 13.73 -0.92 -5.63
C VAL A 78 13.31 -0.26 -4.33
N ALA A 79 14.24 -0.10 -3.39
CA ALA A 79 13.92 0.51 -2.12
C ALA A 79 13.56 1.98 -2.27
N VAL A 80 12.38 2.33 -1.78
CA VAL A 80 11.83 3.68 -1.78
C VAL A 80 11.23 3.98 -0.41
N ASP A 81 11.09 5.27 -0.11
CA ASP A 81 10.29 5.70 1.02
C ASP A 81 8.92 6.15 0.50
N LEU A 82 7.85 5.58 1.03
CA LEU A 82 6.48 6.00 0.70
C LEU A 82 6.07 7.15 1.61
N ILE A 83 5.49 8.19 1.01
CA ILE A 83 4.99 9.37 1.72
C ILE A 83 3.55 9.10 2.12
N LEU A 84 3.26 9.22 3.42
CA LEU A 84 1.96 8.95 4.01
C LEU A 84 1.33 10.23 4.57
N GLU A 85 0.03 10.36 4.36
CA GLU A 85 -0.81 11.38 4.99
C GLU A 85 -2.10 10.76 5.52
N ALA A 86 -2.74 11.45 6.47
CA ALA A 86 -4.06 11.06 6.92
C ALA A 86 -5.06 11.14 5.75
N ASP A 87 -5.92 10.13 5.64
CA ASP A 87 -6.99 10.15 4.66
C ASP A 87 -8.02 11.24 5.04
N PRO A 88 -8.29 12.23 4.16
CA PRO A 88 -9.28 13.26 4.45
C PRO A 88 -10.70 12.68 4.64
N GLN A 89 -11.00 11.52 4.07
CA GLN A 89 -12.29 10.84 4.24
C GLN A 89 -12.34 9.98 5.51
N ASN A 90 -11.17 9.56 6.02
CA ASN A 90 -11.06 8.80 7.25
C ASN A 90 -9.73 9.09 7.98
N PRO A 91 -9.68 10.09 8.86
CA PRO A 91 -8.44 10.51 9.53
C PRO A 91 -7.75 9.44 10.39
N THR A 92 -8.44 8.32 10.68
CA THR A 92 -7.85 7.19 11.41
C THR A 92 -6.97 6.30 10.52
N ARG A 93 -6.98 6.51 9.20
CA ARG A 93 -6.20 5.75 8.23
C ARG A 93 -5.19 6.65 7.53
N ASN A 94 -4.07 6.05 7.15
CA ASN A 94 -3.08 6.70 6.29
C ASN A 94 -3.28 6.24 4.84
N VAL A 95 -3.07 7.17 3.92
CA VAL A 95 -2.98 6.92 2.48
C VAL A 95 -1.60 7.32 1.98
N VAL A 96 -1.13 6.60 0.97
CA VAL A 96 0.07 6.97 0.23
C VAL A 96 -0.25 8.18 -0.66
N VAL A 97 0.67 9.13 -0.72
CA VAL A 97 0.50 10.38 -1.49
C VAL A 97 1.65 10.66 -2.44
N GLY A 98 2.70 9.84 -2.39
CA GLY A 98 3.92 10.03 -3.17
C GLY A 98 4.99 9.05 -2.74
N PHE A 99 6.15 9.14 -3.39
CA PHE A 99 7.33 8.38 -3.01
C PHE A 99 8.60 9.21 -3.19
N GLN A 100 9.67 8.82 -2.51
CA GLN A 100 10.99 9.40 -2.71
C GLN A 100 12.08 8.33 -2.69
N PRO A 101 13.24 8.55 -3.32
CA PRO A 101 14.38 7.67 -3.20
C PRO A 101 14.74 7.46 -1.74
N THR A 102 14.97 6.20 -1.34
CA THR A 102 15.37 5.95 0.04
C THR A 102 16.78 6.48 0.28
N LYS A 103 17.00 7.04 1.47
CA LYS A 103 18.33 7.44 1.94
C LYS A 103 19.04 6.32 2.71
N LYS A 104 18.35 5.22 2.98
CA LYS A 104 18.88 4.08 3.72
C LYS A 104 19.43 3.03 2.74
N PRO A 105 20.63 2.48 2.97
CA PRO A 105 21.06 1.29 2.24
C PRO A 105 20.08 0.14 2.52
N VAL A 106 19.84 -0.67 1.49
CA VAL A 106 19.00 -1.89 1.54
C VAL A 106 19.73 -2.99 2.28
#